data_AF-A0A845GTA5-F1
#
_entry.id   AF-A0A845GTA5-F1
#
_cell.length_a   1.000
_cell.length_b   1.000
_cell.length_c   1.000
_cell.angle_alpha   90.00
_cell.angle_beta   90.00
_cell.angle_gamma   90.00
#
_symmetry.space_group_name_H-M   'P 1'
#
loop_
_entity.id
_entity.type
_entity.pdbx_description
1 polymer ?
#
loop_
_entity_poly.entity_id
_entity_poly.type
_entity_poly.pdbx_seq_one_letter_code
_entity_poly.pdbx_strand_id
1 'polypeptide(L)'
;MKRIVFAAISAIFLLIQNVSAVSLNGRTNDDSVCDLSPYTTSRLGQLTFVPARTPNIEAIYARLAMRFIVSSCHLGQTVILHSDDGSRFEDQYFTDVATRLCGAANIVREPFPTAEQPHAFRVKCQIIQLKTAELWLRAAETSESTEAMINKGVATSAKSDQVPVDQVPAARRQECKHGLTFGALTGLSGGCRN
;
A
#
# COMPACT_ATOMS: atom_id res chain seq x y z
N MET A 1 -44.62 -19.11 -44.64
CA MET A 1 -43.30 -19.48 -44.09
C MET A 1 -42.33 -18.32 -44.24
N LYS A 2 -41.43 -18.12 -43.27
CA LYS A 2 -40.26 -17.20 -43.25
C LYS A 2 -40.51 -15.71 -43.00
N ARG A 3 -40.75 -15.27 -41.74
CA ARG A 3 -40.39 -13.90 -41.25
C ARG A 3 -40.30 -13.80 -39.70
N ILE A 4 -39.69 -14.75 -38.97
CA ILE A 4 -39.48 -14.57 -37.50
C ILE A 4 -38.17 -15.22 -37.02
N VAL A 5 -37.03 -14.95 -37.67
CA VAL A 5 -35.73 -15.52 -37.20
C VAL A 5 -34.62 -14.48 -37.02
N PHE A 6 -34.79 -13.22 -37.43
CA PHE A 6 -33.69 -12.24 -37.42
C PHE A 6 -33.67 -11.24 -36.27
N ALA A 7 -34.57 -11.33 -35.28
CA ALA A 7 -34.62 -10.36 -34.16
C ALA A 7 -33.89 -10.81 -32.89
N ALA A 8 -33.45 -12.07 -32.80
CA ALA A 8 -32.87 -12.60 -31.55
C ALA A 8 -31.33 -12.52 -31.47
N ILE A 9 -30.62 -12.13 -32.54
CA ILE A 9 -29.15 -12.16 -32.58
C ILE A 9 -28.52 -10.80 -32.22
N SER A 10 -29.27 -9.68 -32.30
CA SER A 10 -28.72 -8.34 -31.98
C SER A 10 -28.73 -7.97 -30.49
N ALA A 11 -29.28 -8.79 -29.60
CA ALA A 11 -29.33 -8.48 -28.16
C ALA A 11 -28.14 -9.03 -27.34
N ILE A 12 -27.24 -9.80 -27.94
CA ILE A 12 -26.13 -10.47 -27.21
C ILE A 12 -24.87 -9.59 -27.11
N PHE A 13 -24.77 -8.49 -27.87
CA PHE A 13 -23.56 -7.64 -27.91
C PHE A 13 -23.50 -6.50 -26.88
N LEU A 14 -24.48 -6.36 -25.97
CA LEU A 14 -24.60 -5.21 -25.07
C LEU A 14 -23.94 -5.37 -23.67
N LEU A 15 -23.16 -6.42 -23.43
CA LEU A 15 -22.54 -6.66 -22.11
C LEU A 15 -21.05 -7.03 -22.17
N ILE A 16 -20.34 -6.63 -23.22
CA ILE A 16 -18.87 -6.67 -23.19
C ILE A 16 -18.41 -5.44 -22.41
N GLN A 17 -18.44 -5.53 -21.08
CA GLN A 17 -17.65 -4.60 -20.27
C GLN A 17 -16.19 -4.93 -20.58
N ASN A 18 -15.45 -3.97 -21.15
CA ASN A 18 -14.01 -4.09 -21.32
C ASN A 18 -13.39 -4.11 -19.93
N VAL A 19 -13.22 -5.29 -19.36
CA VAL A 19 -12.39 -5.46 -18.16
C VAL A 19 -10.99 -5.09 -18.61
N SER A 20 -10.45 -4.04 -17.99
CA SER A 20 -9.13 -3.53 -18.33
C SER A 20 -8.11 -4.14 -17.38
N ALA A 21 -6.88 -4.31 -17.85
CA ALA A 21 -5.77 -4.73 -17.02
C ALA A 21 -5.57 -3.72 -15.88
N VAL A 22 -5.55 -4.18 -14.62
CA VAL A 22 -5.38 -3.31 -13.45
C VAL A 22 -4.02 -3.53 -12.84
N SER A 23 -3.25 -2.46 -12.70
CA SER A 23 -1.95 -2.51 -12.02
C SER A 23 -1.65 -1.22 -11.27
N LEU A 24 -1.31 -1.34 -9.98
CA LEU A 24 -0.84 -0.21 -9.15
C LEU A 24 0.49 0.37 -9.66
N ASN A 25 1.29 -0.48 -10.30
CA ASN A 25 2.58 -0.12 -10.88
C ASN A 25 2.51 0.16 -12.38
N GLY A 26 1.31 0.20 -12.98
CA GLY A 26 1.14 0.43 -14.42
C GLY A 26 1.71 -0.69 -15.30
N ARG A 27 1.86 -1.91 -14.75
CA ARG A 27 2.33 -3.07 -15.51
C ARG A 27 1.22 -3.63 -16.39
N THR A 28 1.60 -4.11 -17.57
CA THR A 28 0.69 -4.85 -18.44
C THR A 28 0.37 -6.20 -17.81
N ASN A 29 -0.90 -6.45 -17.57
CA ASN A 29 -1.44 -7.73 -17.08
C ASN A 29 -2.68 -8.08 -17.92
N ASP A 30 -3.23 -9.28 -17.73
CA ASP A 30 -4.54 -9.59 -18.28
C ASP A 30 -5.67 -8.96 -17.43
N ASP A 31 -6.88 -9.00 -17.96
CA ASP A 31 -8.08 -8.45 -17.35
C ASP A 31 -8.59 -9.29 -16.16
N SER A 32 -8.00 -10.46 -15.91
CA SER A 32 -8.35 -11.34 -14.79
C SER A 32 -7.63 -10.97 -13.48
N VAL A 33 -6.68 -10.03 -13.51
CA VAL A 33 -5.83 -9.69 -12.37
C VAL A 33 -5.98 -8.23 -11.93
N CYS A 34 -6.06 -8.05 -10.61
CA CYS A 34 -5.95 -6.79 -9.89
C CYS A 34 -4.57 -6.74 -9.22
N ASP A 35 -3.55 -6.25 -9.94
CA ASP A 35 -2.15 -6.39 -9.54
C ASP A 35 -1.63 -5.19 -8.75
N LEU A 36 -1.41 -5.35 -7.44
CA LEU A 36 -0.75 -4.33 -6.63
C LEU A 36 0.76 -4.59 -6.47
N SER A 37 1.30 -5.60 -7.17
CA SER A 37 2.70 -5.98 -7.13
C SER A 37 3.55 -5.29 -8.21
N PRO A 38 4.88 -5.27 -8.06
CA PRO A 38 5.63 -5.59 -6.85
C PRO A 38 5.58 -4.44 -5.81
N TYR A 39 6.14 -4.68 -4.63
CA TYR A 39 6.40 -3.68 -3.62
C TYR A 39 5.18 -2.85 -3.22
N THR A 40 4.10 -3.53 -2.80
CA THR A 40 2.79 -2.90 -2.62
C THR A 40 2.86 -1.78 -1.57
N THR A 41 3.53 -2.00 -0.43
CA THR A 41 3.65 -0.98 0.61
C THR A 41 4.40 0.24 0.10
N SER A 42 5.62 0.05 -0.43
CA SER A 42 6.44 1.14 -0.96
C SER A 42 5.68 1.94 -2.02
N ARG A 43 4.95 1.26 -2.91
CA ARG A 43 4.21 1.95 -3.97
C ARG A 43 3.07 2.79 -3.42
N LEU A 44 2.32 2.27 -2.45
CA LEU A 44 1.27 3.05 -1.77
C LEU A 44 1.86 4.26 -1.03
N GLY A 45 3.01 4.08 -0.35
CA GLY A 45 3.71 5.15 0.35
C GLY A 45 4.27 6.24 -0.58
N GLN A 46 4.63 5.90 -1.83
CA GLN A 46 5.02 6.87 -2.86
C GLN A 46 3.84 7.68 -3.38
N LEU A 47 2.66 7.06 -3.51
CA LEU A 47 1.44 7.73 -3.96
C LEU A 47 0.81 8.58 -2.85
N THR A 48 0.95 8.16 -1.59
CA THR A 48 0.44 8.87 -0.43
C THR A 48 1.44 8.74 0.70
N PHE A 49 2.12 9.85 1.02
CA PHE A 49 3.10 9.87 2.10
C PHE A 49 2.42 9.68 3.45
N VAL A 50 2.83 8.62 4.17
CA VAL A 50 2.42 8.35 5.55
C VAL A 50 3.64 8.50 6.45
N PRO A 51 3.67 9.47 7.39
CA PRO A 51 4.81 9.65 8.27
C PRO A 51 5.12 8.39 9.09
N ALA A 52 6.40 8.16 9.33
CA ALA A 52 6.83 7.11 10.26
C ALA A 52 6.19 7.35 11.65
N ARG A 53 5.91 6.24 12.36
CA ARG A 53 5.28 6.25 13.70
C ARG A 53 3.87 6.84 13.75
N THR A 54 3.20 7.01 12.61
CA THR A 54 1.77 7.32 12.59
C THR A 54 1.00 6.21 13.33
N PRO A 55 0.11 6.54 14.29
CA PRO A 55 -0.70 5.55 14.98
C PRO A 55 -1.59 4.77 13.99
N ASN A 56 -1.77 3.48 14.22
CA ASN A 56 -2.61 2.60 13.39
C ASN A 56 -2.23 2.63 11.90
N ILE A 57 -0.92 2.67 11.62
CA ILE A 57 -0.39 2.75 10.26
C ILE A 57 -0.84 1.57 9.38
N GLU A 58 -1.04 0.38 9.95
CA GLU A 58 -1.58 -0.79 9.26
C GLU A 58 -2.98 -0.50 8.69
N ALA A 59 -3.83 0.16 9.47
CA ALA A 59 -5.18 0.53 9.05
C ALA A 59 -5.16 1.60 7.94
N ILE A 60 -4.20 2.53 7.98
CA ILE A 60 -3.99 3.52 6.91
C ILE A 60 -3.64 2.80 5.60
N TYR A 61 -2.66 1.90 5.61
CA TYR A 61 -2.24 1.19 4.41
C TYR A 61 -3.31 0.22 3.89
N ALA A 62 -4.08 -0.42 4.77
CA ALA A 62 -5.25 -1.19 4.37
C ALA A 62 -6.28 -0.33 3.61
N ARG A 63 -6.58 0.88 4.10
CA ARG A 63 -7.50 1.81 3.43
C ARG A 63 -6.94 2.34 2.11
N LEU A 64 -5.64 2.66 2.03
CA LEU A 64 -5.00 3.09 0.78
C LEU A 64 -5.06 1.97 -0.28
N ALA A 65 -4.75 0.73 0.09
CA ALA A 65 -4.90 -0.41 -0.80
C ALA A 65 -6.36 -0.60 -1.24
N MET A 66 -7.30 -0.54 -0.28
CA MET A 66 -8.73 -0.70 -0.58
C MET A 66 -9.26 0.41 -1.49
N ARG A 67 -8.85 1.68 -1.33
CA ARG A 67 -9.21 2.78 -2.23
C ARG A 67 -8.81 2.49 -3.68
N PHE A 68 -7.60 1.96 -3.90
CA PHE A 68 -7.17 1.55 -5.23
C PHE A 68 -8.03 0.40 -5.76
N ILE A 69 -8.22 -0.65 -4.96
CA ILE A 69 -8.94 -1.86 -5.37
C ILE A 69 -10.41 -1.55 -5.70
N VAL A 70 -11.13 -0.81 -4.85
CA VAL A 70 -12.55 -0.52 -5.09
C VAL A 70 -12.79 0.43 -6.25
N SER A 71 -11.81 1.29 -6.58
CA SER A 71 -11.94 2.25 -7.68
C SER A 71 -11.52 1.69 -9.03
N SER A 72 -10.64 0.69 -9.04
CA SER A 72 -9.97 0.24 -10.27
C SER A 72 -10.21 -1.23 -10.58
N CYS A 73 -10.46 -2.09 -9.59
CA CYS A 73 -10.60 -3.53 -9.78
C CYS A 73 -12.05 -3.97 -9.91
N HIS A 74 -12.24 -5.17 -10.43
CA HIS A 74 -13.53 -5.78 -10.72
C HIS A 74 -13.75 -7.06 -9.90
N LEU A 75 -15.03 -7.38 -9.67
CA LEU A 75 -15.43 -8.63 -9.05
C LEU A 75 -14.94 -9.81 -9.89
N GLY A 76 -14.42 -10.85 -9.24
CA GLY A 76 -13.89 -12.06 -9.90
C GLY A 76 -12.43 -11.98 -10.30
N GLN A 77 -11.80 -10.79 -10.29
CA GLN A 77 -10.36 -10.67 -10.51
C GLN A 77 -9.56 -11.27 -9.35
N THR A 78 -8.36 -11.78 -9.63
CA THR A 78 -7.40 -12.17 -8.60
C THR A 78 -6.64 -10.94 -8.13
N VAL A 79 -6.77 -10.57 -6.86
CA VAL A 79 -5.93 -9.53 -6.25
C VAL A 79 -4.57 -10.12 -5.90
N ILE A 80 -3.50 -9.37 -6.16
CA ILE A 80 -2.12 -9.75 -5.80
C ILE A 80 -1.50 -8.63 -4.98
N LEU A 81 -1.16 -8.92 -3.73
CA LEU A 81 -0.37 -8.07 -2.85
C LEU A 81 1.02 -8.68 -2.70
N HIS A 82 2.07 -7.87 -2.81
CA HIS A 82 3.45 -8.31 -2.71
C HIS A 82 4.18 -7.51 -1.65
N SER A 83 4.73 -8.22 -0.67
CA SER A 83 5.47 -7.61 0.43
C SER A 83 6.80 -7.04 -0.09
N ASP A 84 7.23 -5.95 0.50
CA ASP A 84 8.49 -5.32 0.22
C ASP A 84 9.64 -6.13 0.82
N ASP A 85 9.54 -6.47 2.10
CA ASP A 85 10.61 -7.15 2.85
C ASP A 85 10.12 -8.34 3.67
N GLY A 86 8.81 -8.60 3.69
CA GLY A 86 8.22 -9.70 4.42
C GLY A 86 7.93 -9.38 5.88
N SER A 87 7.85 -8.09 6.24
CA SER A 87 7.61 -7.66 7.61
C SER A 87 6.22 -8.05 8.14
N ARG A 88 6.11 -8.14 9.47
CA ARG A 88 4.83 -8.37 10.16
C ARG A 88 3.80 -7.28 9.87
N PHE A 89 4.27 -6.05 9.66
CA PHE A 89 3.42 -4.92 9.30
C PHE A 89 2.63 -5.24 8.01
N GLU A 90 3.32 -5.69 6.96
CA GLU A 90 2.71 -6.06 5.68
C GLU A 90 1.78 -7.27 5.82
N ASP A 91 2.20 -8.27 6.58
CA ASP A 91 1.41 -9.48 6.81
C ASP A 91 0.04 -9.17 7.42
N GLN A 92 0.02 -8.27 8.41
CA GLN A 92 -1.20 -7.87 9.10
C GLN A 92 -2.17 -7.15 8.17
N TYR A 93 -1.72 -6.10 7.48
CA TYR A 93 -2.64 -5.30 6.68
C TYR A 93 -3.00 -5.99 5.35
N PHE A 94 -2.11 -6.80 4.75
CA PHE A 94 -2.48 -7.62 3.60
C PHE A 94 -3.55 -8.65 3.97
N THR A 95 -3.44 -9.27 5.14
CA THR A 95 -4.45 -10.21 5.62
C THR A 95 -5.79 -9.51 5.86
N ASP A 96 -5.80 -8.30 6.44
CA ASP A 96 -7.04 -7.51 6.61
C ASP A 96 -7.68 -7.18 5.26
N VAL A 97 -6.90 -6.69 4.30
CA VAL A 97 -7.37 -6.38 2.93
C VAL A 97 -7.93 -7.63 2.25
N ALA A 98 -7.17 -8.73 2.24
CA ALA A 98 -7.58 -9.97 1.60
C ALA A 98 -8.82 -10.59 2.25
N THR A 99 -8.94 -10.51 3.58
CA THR A 99 -10.12 -11.00 4.32
C THR A 99 -11.37 -10.24 3.91
N ARG A 100 -11.28 -8.93 3.71
CA ARG A 100 -12.41 -8.08 3.30
C ARG A 100 -12.83 -8.28 1.84
N LEU A 101 -11.90 -8.68 0.98
CA LEU A 101 -12.15 -8.88 -0.45
C LEU A 101 -12.61 -10.30 -0.79
N CYS A 102 -12.07 -11.28 -0.08
CA CYS A 102 -12.11 -12.68 -0.50
C CYS A 102 -12.64 -13.63 0.59
N GLY A 103 -12.70 -13.18 1.84
CA GLY A 103 -12.94 -14.03 3.02
C GLY A 103 -11.70 -14.87 3.38
N ALA A 104 -11.50 -15.11 4.67
CA ALA A 104 -10.28 -15.72 5.21
C ALA A 104 -9.94 -17.11 4.63
N ALA A 105 -10.96 -17.90 4.27
CA ALA A 105 -10.76 -19.25 3.73
C ALA A 105 -10.16 -19.29 2.31
N ASN A 106 -10.20 -18.17 1.57
CA ASN A 106 -9.77 -18.10 0.17
C ASN A 106 -8.44 -17.36 0.00
N ILE A 107 -7.73 -17.07 1.10
CA ILE A 107 -6.47 -16.34 1.09
C ILE A 107 -5.34 -17.33 0.87
N VAL A 108 -4.58 -17.14 -0.20
CA VAL A 108 -3.33 -17.87 -0.45
C VAL A 108 -2.16 -16.96 -0.12
N ARG A 109 -1.36 -17.35 0.87
CA ARG A 109 -0.09 -16.72 1.21
C ARG A 109 1.04 -17.62 0.76
N GLU A 110 1.90 -17.12 -0.11
CA GLU A 110 3.03 -17.89 -0.66
C GLU A 110 4.36 -17.16 -0.43
N PRO A 111 5.45 -17.87 -0.08
CA PRO A 111 6.79 -17.30 -0.12
C PRO A 111 7.13 -16.81 -1.52
N PHE A 112 7.73 -15.62 -1.62
CA PHE A 112 8.21 -15.03 -2.87
C PHE A 112 9.57 -14.36 -2.67
N PRO A 113 10.61 -15.11 -2.29
CA PRO A 113 11.91 -14.55 -1.97
C PRO A 113 12.66 -14.06 -3.22
N THR A 114 13.42 -12.99 -3.05
CA THR A 114 14.45 -12.54 -4.00
C THR A 114 15.83 -12.61 -3.33
N ALA A 115 16.90 -12.36 -4.07
CA ALA A 115 18.25 -12.29 -3.48
C ALA A 115 18.35 -11.13 -2.47
N GLU A 116 17.65 -10.03 -2.75
CA GLU A 116 17.62 -8.82 -1.94
C GLU A 116 16.62 -8.92 -0.77
N GLN A 117 15.51 -9.64 -0.95
CA GLN A 117 14.44 -9.81 0.04
C GLN A 117 14.11 -11.29 0.24
N PRO A 118 14.90 -12.02 1.04
CA PRO A 118 14.74 -13.47 1.24
C PRO A 118 13.47 -13.85 2.01
N HIS A 119 12.78 -12.87 2.61
CA HIS A 119 11.57 -13.09 3.40
C HIS A 119 10.31 -12.55 2.73
N ALA A 120 10.42 -12.00 1.51
CA ALA A 120 9.27 -11.50 0.78
C ALA A 120 8.25 -12.62 0.49
N PHE A 121 6.98 -12.25 0.45
CA PHE A 121 5.83 -13.11 0.25
C PHE A 121 4.76 -12.40 -0.57
N ARG A 122 3.83 -13.19 -1.11
CA ARG A 122 2.64 -12.69 -1.79
C ARG A 122 1.39 -13.17 -1.10
N VAL A 123 0.37 -12.31 -1.12
CA VAL A 123 -1.00 -12.67 -0.76
C VAL A 123 -1.84 -12.55 -2.02
N LYS A 124 -2.57 -13.63 -2.34
CA LYS A 124 -3.44 -13.72 -3.50
C LYS A 124 -4.79 -14.26 -3.09
N CYS A 125 -5.85 -13.71 -3.68
CA CYS A 125 -7.19 -14.27 -3.57
C CYS A 125 -8.11 -13.73 -4.66
N GLN A 126 -9.20 -14.44 -4.93
CA GLN A 126 -10.21 -13.97 -5.87
C GLN A 126 -11.17 -13.01 -5.17
N ILE A 127 -11.38 -11.82 -5.75
CA ILE A 127 -12.29 -10.81 -5.23
C ILE A 127 -13.73 -11.33 -5.36
N ILE A 128 -14.37 -11.61 -4.22
CA ILE A 128 -15.77 -12.05 -4.15
C ILE A 128 -16.66 -11.10 -3.34
N GLN A 129 -16.07 -10.15 -2.61
CA GLN A 129 -16.76 -9.22 -1.70
C GLN A 129 -16.49 -7.74 -2.02
N LEU A 130 -16.27 -7.39 -3.30
CA LEU A 130 -15.91 -6.02 -3.70
C LEU A 130 -16.88 -4.93 -3.19
N LYS A 131 -18.19 -5.19 -3.29
CA LYS A 131 -19.22 -4.24 -2.80
C LYS A 131 -19.22 -4.11 -1.28
N THR A 132 -18.98 -5.21 -0.56
CA THR A 132 -18.86 -5.19 0.91
C THR A 132 -17.61 -4.43 1.34
N ALA A 133 -16.50 -4.64 0.65
CA ALA A 133 -15.25 -3.89 0.82
C ALA A 133 -15.44 -2.39 0.60
N GLU A 134 -16.19 -2.00 -0.45
CA GLU A 134 -16.52 -0.60 -0.71
C GLU A 134 -17.37 0.02 0.41
N LEU A 135 -18.40 -0.68 0.88
CA LEU A 135 -19.22 -0.22 2.01
C LEU A 135 -18.41 -0.07 3.29
N TRP A 136 -17.53 -1.03 3.58
CA TRP A 136 -16.62 -0.94 4.71
C TRP A 136 -15.71 0.29 4.59
N LEU A 137 -15.12 0.52 3.41
CA LEU A 137 -14.24 1.66 3.20
C LEU A 137 -15.00 2.98 3.40
N ARG A 138 -16.20 3.11 2.83
CA ARG A 138 -17.04 4.31 3.02
C ARG A 138 -17.39 4.54 4.49
N ALA A 139 -17.74 3.49 5.22
CA ALA A 139 -18.03 3.58 6.66
C ALA A 139 -16.78 3.99 7.46
N ALA A 140 -15.62 3.40 7.14
CA ALA A 140 -14.35 3.75 7.76
C ALA A 140 -13.99 5.22 7.53
N GLU A 141 -14.09 5.72 6.29
CA GLU A 141 -13.83 7.11 5.93
C GLU A 141 -14.83 8.09 6.57
N THR A 142 -16.09 7.68 6.75
CA THR A 142 -17.10 8.49 7.44
C THR A 142 -16.80 8.62 8.93
N SER A 143 -16.29 7.56 9.57
CA SER A 143 -15.95 7.57 11.00
C SER A 143 -14.72 8.43 11.30
N GLU A 144 -13.69 8.31 10.49
CA GLU A 144 -12.47 9.11 10.53
C GLU A 144 -11.80 8.95 9.17
N SER A 145 -11.53 10.06 8.46
CA SER A 145 -10.90 9.95 7.15
C SER A 145 -9.46 9.46 7.25
N THR A 146 -9.00 8.75 6.22
CA THR A 146 -7.59 8.32 6.14
C THR A 146 -6.64 9.52 6.19
N GLU A 147 -7.02 10.64 5.57
CA GLU A 147 -6.28 11.90 5.64
C GLU A 147 -6.18 12.44 7.08
N ALA A 148 -7.25 12.34 7.87
CA ALA A 148 -7.21 12.76 9.27
C ALA A 148 -6.25 11.89 10.09
N MET A 149 -6.22 10.58 9.85
CA MET A 149 -5.28 9.66 10.51
C MET A 149 -3.82 10.04 10.16
N ILE A 150 -3.54 10.30 8.88
CA ILE A 150 -2.22 10.73 8.41
C ILE A 150 -1.80 12.06 9.06
N ASN A 151 -2.70 13.05 9.08
CA ASN A 151 -2.44 14.37 9.66
C ASN A 151 -2.19 14.30 11.17
N LYS A 152 -2.87 13.41 11.90
CA LYS A 152 -2.57 13.12 13.32
C LYS A 152 -1.16 12.55 13.50
N GLY A 153 -0.71 11.70 12.58
CA GLY A 153 0.66 11.20 12.53
C GLY A 153 1.68 12.32 12.37
N VAL A 154 1.47 13.23 11.40
CA VAL A 154 2.33 14.41 11.19
C VAL A 154 2.46 15.25 12.46
N ALA A 155 1.34 15.56 13.12
CA ALA A 155 1.34 16.35 14.35
C ALA A 155 2.05 15.65 15.52
N THR A 156 2.03 14.32 15.56
CA THR A 156 2.72 13.53 16.60
C THR A 156 4.22 13.50 16.35
N SER A 157 4.66 13.29 15.11
CA SER A 157 6.07 13.29 14.74
C SER A 157 6.72 14.66 15.00
N ALA A 158 6.04 15.76 14.66
CA ALA A 158 6.52 17.12 14.95
C ALA A 158 6.73 17.38 16.45
N LYS A 159 5.96 16.75 17.34
CA LYS A 159 6.15 16.84 18.80
C LYS A 159 7.31 15.98 19.30
N SER A 160 7.59 14.85 18.65
CA SER A 160 8.72 13.98 19.02
C SER A 160 10.07 14.59 18.65
N ASP A 161 10.13 15.42 17.60
CA ASP A 161 11.35 16.11 17.18
C ASP A 161 11.65 17.37 18.01
N GLN A 162 10.68 17.83 18.81
CA GLN A 162 10.86 18.86 19.82
C GLN A 162 11.42 18.26 21.13
N VAL A 163 12.60 17.64 21.08
CA VAL A 163 13.39 17.47 22.30
C VAL A 163 13.92 18.86 22.69
N PRO A 164 13.59 19.39 23.88
CA PRO A 164 14.14 20.67 24.31
C PRO A 164 15.67 20.57 24.35
N VAL A 165 16.34 21.47 23.62
CA VAL A 165 17.81 21.63 23.58
C VAL A 165 18.38 22.06 24.95
N ASP A 166 17.51 22.21 25.96
CA ASP A 166 17.83 22.66 27.32
C ASP A 166 18.08 21.51 28.32
N GLN A 167 18.00 20.24 27.90
CA GLN A 167 18.30 19.08 28.78
C GLN A 167 19.47 18.21 28.30
N VAL A 168 20.36 18.74 27.47
CA VAL A 168 21.68 18.12 27.24
C VAL A 168 22.65 18.68 28.28
N PRO A 169 23.15 17.88 29.24
CA PRO A 169 24.20 18.33 30.16
C PRO A 169 25.37 18.90 29.36
N ALA A 170 25.87 20.08 29.77
CA ALA A 170 26.91 20.83 29.06
C ALA A 170 28.21 20.05 28.80
N ALA A 171 28.39 18.88 29.41
CA ALA A 171 29.51 17.97 29.19
C ALA A 171 29.56 17.32 27.79
N ARG A 172 28.52 17.48 26.95
CA ARG A 172 28.48 16.96 25.56
C ARG A 172 28.44 18.04 24.49
N ARG A 173 28.94 19.25 24.77
CA ARG A 173 29.08 20.37 23.81
C ARG A 173 30.55 20.73 23.49
N GLN A 174 31.45 19.79 23.73
CA GLN A 174 32.86 19.78 23.30
C GLN A 174 32.99 18.43 22.58
N GLU A 175 33.30 18.27 21.30
CA GLU A 175 34.14 19.03 20.39
C GLU A 175 33.63 18.82 18.94
N CYS A 176 32.91 19.79 18.38
CA CYS A 176 32.81 19.95 16.91
C CYS A 176 33.06 21.42 16.58
N LYS A 177 34.16 21.95 17.13
CA LYS A 177 34.63 23.33 16.91
C LYS A 177 35.85 23.33 15.99
N HIS A 178 35.79 22.65 14.86
CA HIS A 178 36.68 22.96 13.74
C HIS A 178 35.88 22.91 12.44
N GLY A 179 36.06 23.96 11.64
CA GLY A 179 35.09 24.43 10.65
C GLY A 179 34.71 23.42 9.57
N LEU A 180 33.53 23.66 9.01
CA LEU A 180 33.08 23.15 7.73
C LEU A 180 34.18 23.44 6.69
N THR A 181 35.05 22.46 6.49
CA THR A 181 36.07 22.51 5.45
C THR A 181 35.50 21.84 4.21
N PHE A 182 35.85 22.40 3.05
CA PHE A 182 35.29 22.14 1.72
C PHE A 182 35.38 20.67 1.24
N GLY A 183 35.95 19.76 2.04
CA GLY A 183 36.04 18.33 1.75
C GLY A 183 34.74 17.53 1.92
N ALA A 184 33.70 18.10 2.53
CA ALA A 184 32.39 17.43 2.69
C ALA A 184 31.61 17.26 1.36
N LEU A 185 32.03 17.91 0.27
CA LEU A 185 31.33 17.90 -1.02
C LEU A 185 31.90 16.89 -2.04
N THR A 186 33.02 16.22 -1.74
CA THR A 186 33.61 15.21 -2.63
C THR A 186 33.93 13.93 -1.88
N GLY A 187 32.92 13.34 -1.23
CA GLY A 187 32.81 11.89 -1.00
C GLY A 187 34.04 11.11 -0.51
N LEU A 188 34.93 11.70 0.30
CA LEU A 188 36.06 11.00 0.90
C LEU A 188 36.18 11.27 2.40
N SER A 189 35.65 10.30 3.15
CA SER A 189 36.04 9.89 4.51
C SER A 189 35.66 10.78 5.70
N GLY A 190 35.42 10.12 6.83
CA GLY A 190 35.48 10.74 8.16
C GLY A 190 34.37 10.27 9.09
N GLY A 191 34.44 9.01 9.55
CA GLY A 191 33.52 8.49 10.55
C GLY A 191 33.76 9.12 11.92
N CYS A 192 32.68 9.43 12.63
CA CYS A 192 32.70 9.58 14.09
C CYS A 192 32.38 8.20 14.69
N ARG A 193 33.36 7.54 15.31
CA ARG A 193 33.12 6.50 16.32
C ARG A 193 33.39 7.11 17.69
N ASN A 194 32.53 6.73 18.64
CA ASN A 194 32.40 7.15 20.03
C ASN A 194 33.63 7.78 20.71
#